data_AF-A0A4P8RI17-F1
#
_entry.id   AF-A0A4P8RI17-F1
#
_cell.length_a   1.000
_cell.length_b   1.000
_cell.length_c   1.000
_cell.angle_alpha   90.00
_cell.angle_beta   90.00
_cell.angle_gamma   90.00
#
_symmetry.space_group_name_H-M   'P 1'
#
loop_
_entity.id
_entity.type
_entity.pdbx_description
1 polymer ?
#
loop_
_entity_poly.entity_id
_entity_poly.type
_entity_poly.pdbx_seq_one_letter_code
_entity_poly.pdbx_strand_id
1 'polypeptide(L)'
;MINKIIIGLVFLSGMLCSCNKENDTPGPAASFNYTGISVNGKSNNSFTYDYISLSPAIKFSFAEPVSQASIATSISMKTQAGTALEYNSTLENGNKTVVIQPKTPLAPLSKFSVNVSNELLSEAQGKLRSAISLTLSTGIDSTNKFPVISDEELLTLVQRQTFKYFWDFAHPVSGLARERNTSGDVVTTGGSGFGAMAIVTGVHRNFISRSEGLAQMQKIVGFLKNRAERFHGAYPHWLNGSTGAAIAFSSKDNGADLVETSFLMQGLLTARQFFNGTDPAEAALRADINTLWREVEWSFFRKSNEQVLYWHWSPDYQWEMNMPVKGWNEALVTYVLAAASPTHAIPKSVYDAGWAMSGGMRNGNTYQGITLPLGPANGGPLFFSHYSFLGINPNGLADAYAQYKTQNQAHSLINYNYCKANPKGFYGYSASCWGLTASDDINGYMAHEPNNDNSVISPTAALSSFPYTPAESMAALKFFYYKLGDRIWKEYGFVDAFSLHHNWFADSFLAIDQGPIIIMIENYRSGLLWDLFMSCPEVKTGMRELGFQSPNL
;
A
#
# COMPACT_ATOMS: atom_id res chain seq x y z
N MET A 1 -106.57 -11.09 51.60
CA MET A 1 -105.33 -11.82 51.96
C MET A 1 -104.41 -10.78 52.61
N ILE A 2 -104.00 -10.83 53.89
CA ILE A 2 -103.38 -11.94 54.67
C ILE A 2 -102.02 -12.26 54.03
N ASN A 3 -100.81 -12.10 54.63
CA ASN A 3 -100.33 -11.75 56.00
C ASN A 3 -98.89 -11.09 55.88
N LYS A 4 -98.03 -10.73 56.87
CA LYS A 4 -97.92 -10.89 58.35
C LYS A 4 -96.90 -9.87 58.97
N ILE A 5 -97.10 -9.43 60.23
CA ILE A 5 -96.15 -9.32 61.40
C ILE A 5 -94.62 -9.17 61.09
N ILE A 6 -93.91 -8.05 61.33
CA ILE A 6 -93.33 -7.42 62.59
C ILE A 6 -91.93 -7.95 63.02
N ILE A 7 -91.14 -7.12 63.75
CA ILE A 7 -89.74 -7.28 64.30
C ILE A 7 -88.63 -6.83 63.31
N GLY A 8 -87.57 -6.07 63.68
CA GLY A 8 -87.27 -5.34 64.93
C GLY A 8 -85.78 -4.89 65.07
N LEU A 9 -85.51 -3.93 65.99
CA LEU A 9 -84.22 -3.41 66.51
C LEU A 9 -83.29 -2.51 65.63
N VAL A 10 -83.28 -1.21 65.96
CA VAL A 10 -82.16 -0.45 66.59
C VAL A 10 -80.71 -0.66 66.10
N PHE A 11 -80.07 0.39 65.57
CA PHE A 11 -78.96 1.08 66.27
C PHE A 11 -78.79 2.56 65.86
N LEU A 12 -77.98 3.31 66.62
CA LEU A 12 -77.86 4.77 66.64
C LEU A 12 -76.45 5.26 66.21
N SER A 13 -76.35 6.55 65.87
CA SER A 13 -75.16 7.42 65.98
C SER A 13 -74.22 7.54 64.76
N GLY A 14 -73.47 8.64 64.69
CA GLY A 14 -72.15 8.63 64.05
C GLY A 14 -71.81 9.64 62.94
N MET A 15 -72.38 10.84 62.88
CA MET A 15 -71.77 11.90 62.06
C MET A 15 -70.43 12.35 62.67
N LEU A 16 -69.31 11.89 62.11
CA LEU A 16 -67.97 12.41 62.39
C LEU A 16 -67.32 12.86 61.07
N CYS A 17 -67.19 14.17 60.89
CA CYS A 17 -66.49 14.75 59.75
C CYS A 17 -64.97 14.61 59.91
N SER A 18 -64.40 13.51 59.40
CA SER A 18 -62.94 13.41 59.23
C SER A 18 -62.51 14.28 58.05
N CYS A 19 -61.80 15.37 58.34
CA CYS A 19 -61.12 16.15 57.31
C CYS A 19 -59.88 15.39 56.82
N ASN A 20 -60.03 14.56 55.80
CA ASN A 20 -58.88 14.01 55.09
C ASN A 20 -58.09 15.17 54.47
N LYS A 21 -56.88 15.42 54.98
CA LYS A 21 -55.86 16.07 54.16
C LYS A 21 -55.52 15.09 53.04
N GLU A 22 -55.74 15.49 51.80
CA GLU A 22 -55.13 14.80 50.68
C GLU A 22 -53.62 15.00 50.79
N ASN A 23 -52.91 13.91 51.09
CA ASN A 23 -51.47 13.90 50.92
C ASN A 23 -51.22 13.83 49.41
N ASP A 24 -50.92 14.99 48.80
CA ASP A 24 -50.27 15.05 47.50
C ASP A 24 -48.87 14.43 47.61
N THR A 25 -48.81 13.10 47.64
CA THR A 25 -47.61 12.36 47.25
C THR A 25 -47.37 12.67 45.78
N PRO A 26 -46.26 13.33 45.41
CA PRO A 26 -45.99 13.63 44.01
C PRO A 26 -46.02 12.35 43.18
N GLY A 27 -46.78 12.36 42.09
CA GLY A 27 -46.86 11.22 41.19
C GLY A 27 -45.47 10.82 40.68
N PRO A 28 -45.22 9.52 40.38
CA PRO A 28 -43.91 9.05 39.96
C PRO A 28 -43.40 9.85 38.76
N ALA A 29 -42.21 10.44 38.91
CA ALA A 29 -41.70 11.44 37.99
C ALA A 29 -41.66 10.95 36.53
N ALA A 30 -42.23 11.75 35.63
CA ALA A 30 -42.47 11.35 34.24
C ALA A 30 -41.16 11.04 33.49
N SER A 31 -41.13 9.90 32.79
CA SER A 31 -39.99 9.50 31.97
C SER A 31 -39.73 10.50 30.84
N PHE A 32 -38.49 10.91 30.62
CA PHE A 32 -38.11 11.83 29.54
C PHE A 32 -37.36 11.11 28.40
N ASN A 33 -37.26 11.77 27.24
CA ASN A 33 -36.60 11.25 26.04
C ASN A 33 -35.34 12.06 25.70
N TYR A 34 -34.43 11.46 24.92
CA TYR A 34 -33.45 12.24 24.16
C TYR A 34 -34.13 12.89 22.94
N THR A 35 -33.61 14.03 22.49
CA THR A 35 -34.10 14.82 21.35
C THR A 35 -33.10 14.88 20.20
N GLY A 36 -31.82 14.61 20.48
CA GLY A 36 -30.78 14.53 19.45
C GLY A 36 -29.42 14.17 20.03
N ILE A 37 -28.52 13.71 19.17
CA ILE A 37 -27.12 13.39 19.51
C ILE A 37 -26.23 13.98 18.43
N SER A 38 -25.07 14.51 18.80
CA SER A 38 -24.01 14.82 17.83
C SER A 38 -22.62 14.49 18.35
N VAL A 39 -21.70 14.19 17.43
CA VAL A 39 -20.26 14.08 17.69
C VAL A 39 -19.57 15.10 16.79
N ASN A 40 -18.84 16.04 17.39
CA ASN A 40 -18.26 17.22 16.70
C ASN A 40 -19.28 17.97 15.83
N GLY A 41 -20.52 18.10 16.30
CA GLY A 41 -21.61 18.77 15.58
C GLY A 41 -22.22 17.99 14.42
N LYS A 42 -21.73 16.80 14.09
CA LYS A 42 -22.38 15.87 13.14
C LYS A 42 -23.38 14.98 13.86
N SER A 43 -24.54 14.75 13.28
CA SER A 43 -25.58 13.83 13.77
C SER A 43 -25.86 12.75 12.73
N ASN A 44 -26.18 11.53 13.17
CA ASN A 44 -26.65 10.45 12.31
C ASN A 44 -27.63 9.51 13.05
N ASN A 45 -28.29 8.64 12.28
CA ASN A 45 -29.26 7.66 12.78
C ASN A 45 -28.64 6.28 13.08
N SER A 46 -27.35 6.08 12.79
CA SER A 46 -26.64 4.80 13.00
C SER A 46 -25.98 4.69 14.37
N PHE A 47 -25.96 5.79 15.15
CA PHE A 47 -25.27 5.90 16.45
C PHE A 47 -23.78 5.54 16.37
N THR A 48 -23.22 5.52 15.16
CA THR A 48 -21.86 5.07 14.84
C THR A 48 -21.13 6.20 14.14
N TYR A 49 -20.01 6.66 14.72
CA TYR A 49 -19.28 7.83 14.26
C TYR A 49 -17.81 7.48 14.02
N ASP A 50 -17.44 7.38 12.75
CA ASP A 50 -16.13 6.92 12.34
C ASP A 50 -15.13 8.04 12.03
N TYR A 51 -13.85 7.71 12.21
CA TYR A 51 -12.67 8.55 11.97
C TYR A 51 -12.71 9.93 12.67
N ILE A 52 -13.27 9.98 13.88
CA ILE A 52 -13.41 11.22 14.65
C ILE A 52 -12.07 11.71 15.24
N SER A 53 -12.02 12.98 15.62
CA SER A 53 -10.89 13.58 16.35
C SER A 53 -10.62 12.86 17.66
N LEU A 54 -9.36 12.83 18.12
CA LEU A 54 -8.97 12.17 19.37
C LEU A 54 -9.60 12.78 20.65
N SER A 55 -9.99 14.05 20.62
CA SER A 55 -10.74 14.71 21.70
C SER A 55 -12.11 15.19 21.19
N PRO A 56 -13.07 14.28 20.94
CA PRO A 56 -14.36 14.63 20.36
C PRO A 56 -15.29 15.28 21.38
N ALA A 57 -16.04 16.30 20.94
CA ALA A 57 -17.16 16.85 21.69
C ALA A 57 -18.43 16.05 21.37
N ILE A 58 -18.90 15.28 22.34
CA ILE A 58 -20.06 14.40 22.21
C ILE A 58 -21.23 15.05 22.96
N LYS A 59 -22.30 15.41 22.24
CA LYS A 59 -23.47 16.09 22.80
C LYS A 59 -24.68 15.18 22.80
N PHE A 60 -25.29 14.97 23.96
CA PHE A 60 -26.59 14.32 24.14
C PHE A 60 -27.61 15.40 24.52
N SER A 61 -28.63 15.61 23.69
CA SER A 61 -29.71 16.56 23.95
C SER A 61 -30.98 15.81 24.35
N PHE A 62 -31.74 16.42 25.26
CA PHE A 62 -32.89 15.81 25.92
C PHE A 62 -34.13 16.70 25.83
N ALA A 63 -35.30 16.10 26.08
CA ALA A 63 -36.56 16.83 26.13
C ALA A 63 -36.62 17.74 27.37
N GLU A 64 -36.04 17.32 28.50
CA GLU A 64 -36.06 18.02 29.78
C GLU A 64 -34.66 18.32 30.34
N PRO A 65 -34.53 19.27 31.28
CA PRO A 65 -33.28 19.56 31.97
C PRO A 65 -32.81 18.33 32.75
N VAL A 66 -31.52 17.99 32.68
CA VAL A 66 -30.97 16.81 33.37
C VAL A 66 -30.25 17.16 34.67
N SER A 67 -30.38 16.26 35.64
CA SER A 67 -29.72 16.39 36.94
C SER A 67 -28.22 16.14 36.80
N GLN A 68 -27.42 17.20 36.97
CA GLN A 68 -25.94 17.18 36.98
C GLN A 68 -25.38 16.05 37.86
N ALA A 69 -26.00 15.78 39.02
CA ALA A 69 -25.57 14.74 39.95
C ALA A 69 -25.74 13.30 39.41
N SER A 70 -26.63 13.09 38.45
CA SER A 70 -26.86 11.76 37.83
C SER A 70 -25.93 11.45 36.65
N ILE A 71 -25.23 12.45 36.09
CA ILE A 71 -24.43 12.29 34.87
C ILE A 71 -23.28 11.30 35.09
N ALA A 72 -22.49 11.49 36.17
CA ALA A 72 -21.27 10.72 36.41
C ALA A 72 -21.51 9.21 36.65
N THR A 73 -22.70 8.82 37.14
CA THR A 73 -23.10 7.43 37.34
C THR A 73 -23.84 6.83 36.14
N SER A 74 -24.44 7.68 35.30
CA SER A 74 -25.32 7.24 34.20
C SER A 74 -24.67 7.27 32.82
N ILE A 75 -23.61 8.08 32.64
CA ILE A 75 -22.82 8.13 31.40
C ILE A 75 -21.48 7.42 31.62
N SER A 76 -21.11 6.52 30.71
CA SER A 76 -19.82 5.84 30.73
C SER A 76 -19.18 5.82 29.34
N MET A 77 -17.87 5.99 29.28
CA MET A 77 -17.05 5.84 28.08
C MET A 77 -16.09 4.66 28.27
N LYS A 78 -15.92 3.82 27.25
CA LYS A 78 -15.09 2.61 27.32
C LYS A 78 -14.32 2.34 26.03
N THR A 79 -13.16 1.69 26.14
CA THR A 79 -12.46 1.07 25.00
C THR A 79 -13.24 -0.14 24.47
N GLN A 80 -12.90 -0.64 23.28
CA GLN A 80 -13.41 -1.92 22.76
C GLN A 80 -13.12 -3.11 23.72
N ALA A 81 -12.05 -3.04 24.51
CA ALA A 81 -11.73 -4.04 25.54
C ALA A 81 -12.51 -3.84 26.86
N GLY A 82 -13.46 -2.91 26.92
CA GLY A 82 -14.30 -2.63 28.09
C GLY A 82 -13.65 -1.77 29.18
N THR A 83 -12.39 -1.37 29.02
CA THR A 83 -11.67 -0.48 29.94
C THR A 83 -12.39 0.87 30.03
N ALA A 84 -12.71 1.33 31.25
CA ALA A 84 -13.34 2.63 31.45
C ALA A 84 -12.38 3.78 31.08
N LEU A 85 -12.94 4.85 30.53
CA LEU A 85 -12.22 6.08 30.16
C LEU A 85 -12.86 7.27 30.87
N GLU A 86 -12.00 8.16 31.39
CA GLU A 86 -12.46 9.37 32.05
C GLU A 86 -12.88 10.45 31.04
N TYR A 87 -13.97 11.15 31.35
CA TYR A 87 -14.45 12.30 30.60
C TYR A 87 -14.71 13.50 31.53
N ASN A 88 -14.59 14.71 30.99
CA ASN A 88 -15.18 15.92 31.55
C ASN A 88 -16.62 16.03 31.02
N SER A 89 -17.53 16.58 31.83
CA SER A 89 -18.90 16.87 31.40
C SER A 89 -19.31 18.30 31.72
N THR A 90 -20.09 18.91 30.84
CA THR A 90 -20.69 20.23 31.00
C THR A 90 -22.15 20.21 30.54
N LEU A 91 -22.93 21.17 31.03
CA LEU A 91 -24.33 21.36 30.65
C LEU A 91 -24.48 22.61 29.78
N GLU A 92 -25.28 22.49 28.73
CA GLU A 92 -25.66 23.55 27.80
C GLU A 92 -27.19 23.64 27.70
N ASN A 93 -27.68 24.72 27.07
CA ASN A 93 -29.07 24.88 26.65
C ASN A 93 -30.10 24.68 27.79
N GLY A 94 -29.91 25.38 28.91
CA GLY A 94 -30.80 25.25 30.08
C GLY A 94 -30.81 23.84 30.67
N ASN A 95 -29.61 23.25 30.81
CA ASN A 95 -29.37 21.88 31.25
C ASN A 95 -30.04 20.78 30.38
N LYS A 96 -30.60 21.11 29.20
CA LYS A 96 -31.20 20.14 28.27
C LYS A 96 -30.18 19.44 27.38
N THR A 97 -28.91 19.86 27.39
CA THR A 97 -27.83 19.20 26.62
C THR A 97 -26.64 18.88 27.51
N VAL A 98 -26.27 17.60 27.61
CA VAL A 98 -25.01 17.15 28.21
C VAL A 98 -23.94 17.11 27.12
N VAL A 99 -22.82 17.79 27.34
CA VAL A 99 -21.62 17.65 26.53
C VAL A 99 -20.59 16.87 27.32
N ILE A 100 -20.05 15.80 26.74
CA ILE A 100 -18.88 15.10 27.29
C ILE A 100 -17.68 15.22 26.33
N GLN A 101 -16.49 15.28 26.90
CA GLN A 101 -15.21 15.21 26.21
C GLN A 101 -14.25 14.32 27.01
N PRO A 102 -13.47 13.42 26.39
CA PRO A 102 -12.44 12.66 27.09
C PRO A 102 -11.46 13.58 27.85
N LYS A 103 -11.03 13.19 29.06
CA LYS A 103 -10.03 13.96 29.82
C LYS A 103 -8.66 13.96 29.15
N THR A 104 -8.32 12.86 28.49
CA THR A 104 -7.11 12.65 27.70
C THR A 104 -7.49 12.33 26.25
N PRO A 105 -6.66 12.66 25.25
CA PRO A 105 -6.91 12.23 23.88
C PRO A 105 -7.09 10.72 23.78
N LEU A 106 -8.14 10.29 23.08
CA LEU A 106 -8.38 8.89 22.76
C LEU A 106 -7.24 8.34 21.90
N ALA A 107 -6.92 7.06 22.05
CA ALA A 107 -5.96 6.39 21.18
C ALA A 107 -6.40 6.52 19.70
N PRO A 108 -5.48 6.80 18.76
CA PRO A 108 -5.80 6.89 17.34
C PRO A 108 -6.18 5.53 16.76
N LEU A 109 -6.94 5.53 15.65
CA LEU A 109 -7.36 4.33 14.92
C LEU A 109 -7.91 3.22 15.83
N SER A 110 -8.75 3.59 16.79
CA SER A 110 -9.23 2.72 17.86
C SER A 110 -10.74 2.84 18.02
N LYS A 111 -11.40 1.76 18.45
CA LYS A 111 -12.86 1.73 18.68
C LYS A 111 -13.19 1.91 20.16
N PHE A 112 -14.23 2.71 20.40
CA PHE A 112 -14.73 3.08 21.73
C PHE A 112 -16.25 3.01 21.75
N SER A 113 -16.82 2.89 22.95
CA SER A 113 -18.27 3.06 23.16
C SER A 113 -18.55 4.16 24.18
N VAL A 114 -19.68 4.84 24.01
CA VAL A 114 -20.26 5.74 25.02
C VAL A 114 -21.69 5.32 25.28
N ASN A 115 -22.03 5.08 26.54
CA ASN A 115 -23.32 4.57 26.95
C ASN A 115 -23.96 5.51 27.96
N VAL A 116 -25.20 5.94 27.70
CA VAL A 116 -26.07 6.66 28.64
C VAL A 116 -27.14 5.68 29.11
N SER A 117 -27.21 5.41 30.41
CA SER A 117 -28.16 4.45 30.98
C SER A 117 -29.55 5.08 31.23
N ASN A 118 -30.55 4.22 31.43
CA ASN A 118 -31.88 4.60 31.91
C ASN A 118 -31.88 5.24 33.32
N GLU A 119 -30.76 5.21 34.05
CA GLU A 119 -30.64 5.82 35.38
C GLU A 119 -30.31 7.33 35.31
N LEU A 120 -30.06 7.88 34.12
CA LEU A 120 -29.96 9.34 33.95
C LEU A 120 -31.29 9.99 34.34
N LEU A 121 -31.23 10.99 35.22
CA LEU A 121 -32.40 11.68 35.77
C LEU A 121 -32.58 13.06 35.15
N SER A 122 -33.83 13.45 34.94
CA SER A 122 -34.19 14.86 34.80
C SER A 122 -34.04 15.59 36.14
N GLU A 123 -34.00 16.92 36.15
CA GLU A 123 -34.05 17.70 37.39
C GLU A 123 -35.31 17.37 38.21
N ALA A 124 -36.42 17.08 37.52
CA ALA A 124 -37.68 16.59 38.09
C ALA A 124 -37.65 15.11 38.55
N GLN A 125 -36.48 14.47 38.61
CA GLN A 125 -36.25 13.07 39.02
C GLN A 125 -36.88 11.99 38.11
N GLY A 126 -37.35 12.36 36.93
CA GLY A 126 -37.85 11.41 35.92
C GLY A 126 -36.69 10.68 35.26
N LYS A 127 -36.83 9.37 35.00
CA LYS A 127 -35.78 8.56 34.34
C LYS A 127 -35.78 8.71 32.82
N LEU A 128 -34.61 8.55 32.21
CA LEU A 128 -34.47 8.45 30.75
C LEU A 128 -35.19 7.19 30.25
N ARG A 129 -36.10 7.33 29.27
CA ARG A 129 -36.95 6.24 28.75
C ARG A 129 -36.18 5.12 28.04
N SER A 130 -35.07 5.44 27.39
CA SER A 130 -34.27 4.47 26.63
C SER A 130 -32.79 4.78 26.76
N ALA A 131 -32.00 3.79 27.14
CA ALA A 131 -30.55 3.88 27.11
C ALA A 131 -30.05 4.19 25.68
N ILE A 132 -28.93 4.89 25.62
CA ILE A 132 -28.25 5.29 24.38
C ILE A 132 -26.90 4.57 24.36
N SER A 133 -26.54 3.95 23.25
CA SER A 133 -25.20 3.41 23.02
C SER A 133 -24.64 3.98 21.72
N LEU A 134 -23.47 4.61 21.81
CA LEU A 134 -22.70 5.09 20.66
C LEU A 134 -21.50 4.18 20.43
N THR A 135 -21.23 3.90 19.16
CA THR A 135 -19.94 3.35 18.72
C THR A 135 -19.13 4.47 18.07
N LEU A 136 -17.87 4.62 18.47
CA LEU A 136 -16.97 5.65 17.96
C LEU A 136 -15.71 4.97 17.42
N SER A 137 -15.19 5.40 16.27
CA SER A 137 -13.82 5.08 15.85
C SER A 137 -13.01 6.35 15.61
N THR A 138 -11.79 6.40 16.13
CA THR A 138 -10.90 7.56 15.96
C THR A 138 -10.14 7.53 14.65
N GLY A 139 -9.84 8.71 14.11
CA GLY A 139 -8.92 8.87 12.98
C GLY A 139 -7.46 8.67 13.38
N ILE A 140 -6.56 9.00 12.45
CA ILE A 140 -5.12 9.08 12.72
C ILE A 140 -4.80 10.17 13.74
N ASP A 141 -3.70 9.98 14.48
CA ASP A 141 -3.02 11.09 15.15
C ASP A 141 -2.20 11.86 14.10
N SER A 142 -2.59 13.10 13.82
CA SER A 142 -1.94 13.95 12.82
C SER A 142 -0.66 14.67 13.31
N THR A 143 -0.19 14.43 14.55
CA THR A 143 1.12 14.93 15.00
C THR A 143 2.27 14.21 14.29
N ASN A 144 3.46 14.82 14.28
CA ASN A 144 4.65 14.22 13.69
C ASN A 144 5.25 13.15 14.62
N LYS A 145 5.38 11.91 14.13
CA LYS A 145 5.97 10.78 14.85
C LYS A 145 7.49 10.85 15.00
N PHE A 146 8.15 11.59 14.10
CA PHE A 146 9.61 11.78 14.06
C PHE A 146 9.96 13.28 13.89
N PRO A 147 11.16 13.72 14.31
CA PRO A 147 11.65 15.08 14.06
C PRO A 147 11.70 15.42 12.57
N VAL A 148 11.34 16.65 12.21
CA VAL A 148 11.42 17.11 10.81
C VAL A 148 12.88 17.32 10.42
N ILE A 149 13.27 16.72 9.30
CA ILE A 149 14.57 16.84 8.64
C ILE A 149 14.33 17.36 7.22
N SER A 150 15.38 17.78 6.51
CA SER A 150 15.23 18.24 5.12
C SER A 150 14.83 17.12 4.18
N ASP A 151 14.23 17.48 3.05
CA ASP A 151 13.80 16.55 2.00
C ASP A 151 14.93 15.62 1.53
N GLU A 152 16.16 16.14 1.39
CA GLU A 152 17.33 15.39 0.94
C GLU A 152 17.88 14.43 2.01
N GLU A 153 17.81 14.82 3.28
CA GLU A 153 18.09 13.90 4.42
C GLU A 153 17.01 12.81 4.51
N LEU A 154 15.74 13.16 4.28
CA LEU A 154 14.62 12.21 4.30
C LEU A 154 14.73 11.18 3.15
N LEU A 155 15.03 11.61 1.93
CA LEU A 155 15.30 10.69 0.81
C LEU A 155 16.50 9.77 1.12
N THR A 156 17.56 10.32 1.73
CA THR A 156 18.73 9.55 2.14
C THR A 156 18.39 8.53 3.24
N LEU A 157 17.52 8.88 4.18
CA LEU A 157 17.03 7.98 5.23
C LEU A 157 16.16 6.85 4.66
N VAL A 158 15.26 7.16 3.73
CA VAL A 158 14.45 6.16 3.00
C VAL A 158 15.35 5.17 2.30
N GLN A 159 16.25 5.63 1.42
CA GLN A 159 17.16 4.75 0.71
C GLN A 159 18.03 3.93 1.67
N ARG A 160 18.57 4.52 2.74
CA ARG A 160 19.45 3.81 3.70
C ARG A 160 18.71 2.71 4.49
N GLN A 161 17.44 2.91 4.84
CA GLN A 161 16.66 1.89 5.55
C GLN A 161 16.13 0.82 4.59
N THR A 162 15.62 1.22 3.41
CA THR A 162 15.14 0.28 2.38
C THR A 162 16.28 -0.57 1.81
N PHE A 163 17.51 -0.04 1.73
CA PHE A 163 18.70 -0.79 1.34
C PHE A 163 18.92 -2.06 2.19
N LYS A 164 18.55 -2.04 3.47
CA LYS A 164 18.71 -3.18 4.39
C LYS A 164 17.97 -4.43 3.94
N TYR A 165 16.86 -4.30 3.20
CA TYR A 165 16.17 -5.45 2.62
C TYR A 165 17.10 -6.27 1.70
N PHE A 166 17.97 -5.58 0.98
CA PHE A 166 18.91 -6.16 -0.01
C PHE A 166 20.32 -6.37 0.56
N TRP A 167 20.53 -6.08 1.85
CA TRP A 167 21.82 -6.16 2.53
C TRP A 167 21.73 -7.00 3.82
N ASP A 168 21.19 -6.40 4.90
CA ASP A 168 20.99 -7.07 6.19
C ASP A 168 20.07 -8.31 6.05
N PHE A 169 19.05 -8.24 5.19
CA PHE A 169 18.06 -9.30 4.96
C PHE A 169 18.30 -10.13 3.68
N ALA A 170 19.42 -9.92 2.98
CA ALA A 170 19.82 -10.77 1.87
C ALA A 170 19.96 -12.24 2.30
N HIS A 171 19.76 -13.18 1.38
CA HIS A 171 19.88 -14.60 1.71
C HIS A 171 21.34 -14.95 2.06
N PRO A 172 21.62 -15.63 3.20
CA PRO A 172 22.98 -15.77 3.71
C PRO A 172 23.90 -16.59 2.81
N VAL A 173 23.37 -17.52 2.00
CA VAL A 173 24.17 -18.37 1.09
C VAL A 173 24.35 -17.68 -0.27
N SER A 174 23.25 -17.38 -0.95
CA SER A 174 23.28 -16.83 -2.32
C SER A 174 23.55 -15.31 -2.39
N GLY A 175 23.23 -14.55 -1.35
CA GLY A 175 23.20 -13.09 -1.39
C GLY A 175 22.00 -12.50 -2.15
N LEU A 176 21.11 -13.35 -2.69
CA LEU A 176 19.92 -12.94 -3.43
C LEU A 176 18.84 -12.34 -2.51
N ALA A 177 17.94 -11.56 -3.10
CA ALA A 177 16.79 -10.98 -2.41
C ALA A 177 15.74 -12.07 -2.13
N ARG A 178 15.33 -12.20 -0.87
CA ARG A 178 14.16 -13.00 -0.50
C ARG A 178 12.91 -12.39 -1.13
N GLU A 179 11.98 -13.24 -1.55
CA GLU A 179 10.67 -12.80 -2.07
C GLU A 179 10.00 -11.80 -1.12
N ARG A 180 9.80 -12.24 0.12
CA ARG A 180 9.18 -11.47 1.21
C ARG A 180 9.83 -11.81 2.54
N ASN A 181 9.61 -11.00 3.57
CA ASN A 181 10.17 -11.25 4.91
C ASN A 181 9.76 -12.60 5.54
N THR A 182 8.63 -13.19 5.14
CA THR A 182 8.16 -14.50 5.62
C THR A 182 8.59 -15.70 4.77
N SER A 183 9.39 -15.52 3.70
CA SER A 183 9.70 -16.59 2.73
C SER A 183 10.80 -17.59 3.15
N GLY A 184 11.47 -17.38 4.28
CA GLY A 184 12.55 -18.26 4.75
C GLY A 184 13.74 -18.30 3.77
N ASP A 185 13.82 -19.37 2.97
CA ASP A 185 14.88 -19.60 1.98
C ASP A 185 14.47 -19.29 0.53
N VAL A 186 13.21 -18.92 0.25
CA VAL A 186 12.78 -18.58 -1.12
C VAL A 186 13.28 -17.20 -1.53
N VAL A 187 13.98 -17.14 -2.68
CA VAL A 187 14.50 -15.91 -3.29
C VAL A 187 13.91 -15.68 -4.69
N THR A 188 13.60 -14.43 -5.01
CA THR A 188 13.08 -13.99 -6.32
C THR A 188 14.21 -13.56 -7.24
N THR A 189 14.11 -13.85 -8.53
CA THR A 189 15.15 -13.52 -9.50
C THR A 189 15.02 -12.08 -10.02
N GLY A 190 13.82 -11.60 -10.36
CA GLY A 190 13.59 -10.20 -10.76
C GLY A 190 13.78 -9.23 -9.61
N GLY A 191 13.25 -9.55 -8.42
CA GLY A 191 13.51 -8.79 -7.19
C GLY A 191 14.99 -8.78 -6.78
N SER A 192 15.77 -9.81 -7.14
CA SER A 192 17.24 -9.80 -6.99
C SER A 192 17.94 -8.92 -8.03
N GLY A 193 17.37 -8.73 -9.22
CA GLY A 193 17.78 -7.71 -10.17
C GLY A 193 17.67 -6.30 -9.57
N PHE A 194 16.56 -6.02 -8.90
CA PHE A 194 16.39 -4.76 -8.17
C PHE A 194 17.39 -4.66 -7.00
N GLY A 195 17.65 -5.76 -6.30
CA GLY A 195 18.70 -5.86 -5.28
C GLY A 195 20.11 -5.53 -5.79
N ALA A 196 20.49 -5.95 -7.01
CA ALA A 196 21.76 -5.58 -7.62
C ALA A 196 21.89 -4.06 -7.85
N MET A 197 20.80 -3.40 -8.28
CA MET A 197 20.77 -1.93 -8.40
C MET A 197 20.75 -1.23 -7.02
N ALA A 198 20.13 -1.84 -6.01
CA ALA A 198 20.16 -1.35 -4.63
C ALA A 198 21.58 -1.40 -4.04
N ILE A 199 22.37 -2.43 -4.37
CA ILE A 199 23.80 -2.51 -3.99
C ILE A 199 24.64 -1.43 -4.69
N VAL A 200 24.42 -1.19 -5.99
CA VAL A 200 25.06 -0.07 -6.72
C VAL A 200 24.72 1.28 -6.06
N THR A 201 23.45 1.48 -5.69
CA THR A 201 22.98 2.68 -4.96
C THR A 201 23.64 2.80 -3.59
N GLY A 202 23.73 1.70 -2.84
CA GLY A 202 24.34 1.64 -1.52
C GLY A 202 25.82 1.98 -1.52
N VAL A 203 26.57 1.58 -2.56
CA VAL A 203 27.97 2.01 -2.76
C VAL A 203 28.01 3.50 -3.14
N HIS A 204 27.22 3.95 -4.11
CA HIS A 204 27.22 5.35 -4.56
C HIS A 204 26.89 6.34 -3.44
N ARG A 205 25.96 5.99 -2.55
CA ARG A 205 25.55 6.81 -1.39
C ARG A 205 26.39 6.54 -0.12
N ASN A 206 27.46 5.75 -0.21
CA ASN A 206 28.35 5.40 0.91
C ASN A 206 27.57 4.84 2.12
N PHE A 207 26.60 3.96 1.85
CA PHE A 207 25.97 3.11 2.87
C PHE A 207 26.86 1.90 3.18
N ILE A 208 27.61 1.44 2.17
CA ILE A 208 28.64 0.40 2.21
C ILE A 208 29.84 0.84 1.37
N SER A 209 31.02 0.24 1.58
CA SER A 209 32.18 0.45 0.71
C SER A 209 32.01 -0.25 -0.65
N ARG A 210 32.75 0.22 -1.66
CA ARG A 210 32.82 -0.43 -2.98
C ARG A 210 33.34 -1.86 -2.91
N SER A 211 34.27 -2.15 -2.00
CA SER A 211 34.80 -3.49 -1.72
C SER A 211 33.73 -4.45 -1.16
N GLU A 212 32.88 -3.99 -0.25
CA GLU A 212 31.77 -4.79 0.27
C GLU A 212 30.72 -5.05 -0.82
N GLY A 213 30.34 -4.00 -1.58
CA GLY A 213 29.41 -4.14 -2.70
C GLY A 213 29.91 -5.09 -3.79
N LEU A 214 31.20 -5.05 -4.11
CA LEU A 214 31.85 -5.97 -5.03
C LEU A 214 31.79 -7.42 -4.52
N ALA A 215 32.12 -7.66 -3.26
CA ALA A 215 32.09 -8.99 -2.66
C ALA A 215 30.66 -9.59 -2.65
N GLN A 216 29.64 -8.79 -2.32
CA GLN A 216 28.24 -9.22 -2.38
C GLN A 216 27.77 -9.47 -3.82
N MET A 217 28.17 -8.63 -4.79
CA MET A 217 27.85 -8.88 -6.21
C MET A 217 28.53 -10.14 -6.75
N GLN A 218 29.78 -10.41 -6.36
CA GLN A 218 30.47 -11.67 -6.70
C GLN A 218 29.80 -12.89 -6.07
N LYS A 219 29.27 -12.78 -4.85
CA LYS A 219 28.47 -13.83 -4.20
C LYS A 219 27.18 -14.11 -4.98
N ILE A 220 26.43 -13.05 -5.31
CA ILE A 220 25.19 -13.11 -6.10
C ILE A 220 25.44 -13.77 -7.47
N VAL A 221 26.37 -13.22 -8.26
CA VAL A 221 26.69 -13.71 -9.60
C VAL A 221 27.29 -15.12 -9.54
N GLY A 222 28.14 -15.40 -8.55
CA GLY A 222 28.72 -16.71 -8.31
C GLY A 222 27.69 -17.79 -7.98
N PHE A 223 26.62 -17.46 -7.25
CA PHE A 223 25.50 -18.36 -7.02
C PHE A 223 24.67 -18.56 -8.29
N LEU A 224 24.30 -17.47 -8.97
CA LEU A 224 23.50 -17.47 -10.19
C LEU A 224 24.17 -18.22 -11.36
N LYS A 225 25.50 -18.25 -11.41
CA LYS A 225 26.30 -18.95 -12.44
C LYS A 225 26.59 -20.41 -12.11
N ASN A 226 26.87 -20.73 -10.84
CA ASN A 226 27.45 -22.03 -10.48
C ASN A 226 26.53 -22.92 -9.62
N ARG A 227 25.32 -22.47 -9.27
CA ARG A 227 24.35 -23.24 -8.46
C ARG A 227 22.89 -23.11 -8.89
N ALA A 228 22.48 -21.91 -9.31
CA ALA A 228 21.10 -21.68 -9.70
C ALA A 228 20.70 -22.49 -10.94
N GLU A 229 19.55 -23.14 -10.85
CA GLU A 229 18.90 -23.87 -11.93
C GLU A 229 18.40 -22.90 -13.01
N ARG A 230 18.53 -23.32 -14.28
CA ARG A 230 18.28 -22.50 -15.46
C ARG A 230 17.68 -23.34 -16.59
N PHE A 231 16.79 -22.73 -17.35
CA PHE A 231 16.07 -23.37 -18.45
C PHE A 231 16.23 -22.49 -19.69
N HIS A 232 16.91 -23.00 -20.72
CA HIS A 232 17.32 -22.21 -21.90
C HIS A 232 18.04 -20.90 -21.50
N GLY A 233 18.92 -21.02 -20.49
CA GLY A 233 19.70 -19.94 -19.89
C GLY A 233 18.93 -18.93 -19.02
N ALA A 234 17.61 -18.85 -19.18
CA ALA A 234 16.73 -18.06 -18.32
C ALA A 234 16.54 -18.74 -16.95
N TYR A 235 16.09 -17.96 -15.97
CA TYR A 235 15.89 -18.38 -14.58
C TYR A 235 14.41 -18.58 -14.26
N PRO A 236 14.06 -19.39 -13.25
CA PRO A 236 12.72 -19.42 -12.67
C PRO A 236 12.41 -18.12 -11.91
N HIS A 237 11.12 -17.87 -11.70
CA HIS A 237 10.60 -16.79 -10.86
C HIS A 237 11.17 -16.88 -9.43
N TRP A 238 11.10 -18.09 -8.83
CA TRP A 238 11.67 -18.39 -7.51
C TRP A 238 12.75 -19.47 -7.54
N LEU A 239 13.77 -19.27 -6.71
CA LEU A 239 14.82 -20.22 -6.40
C LEU A 239 14.84 -20.53 -4.89
N ASN A 240 15.35 -21.69 -4.52
CA ASN A 240 15.85 -21.92 -3.17
C ASN A 240 17.22 -21.22 -3.01
N GLY A 241 17.30 -20.22 -2.13
CA GLY A 241 18.51 -19.42 -1.93
C GLY A 241 19.71 -20.17 -1.32
N SER A 242 19.50 -21.36 -0.76
CA SER A 242 20.56 -22.22 -0.23
C SER A 242 21.11 -23.20 -1.27
N THR A 243 20.25 -23.89 -2.02
CA THR A 243 20.64 -24.94 -2.97
C THR A 243 20.82 -24.45 -4.41
N GLY A 244 19.98 -23.51 -4.85
CA GLY A 244 19.88 -23.08 -6.24
C GLY A 244 18.81 -23.81 -7.06
N ALA A 245 18.08 -24.77 -6.50
CA ALA A 245 16.99 -25.44 -7.20
C ALA A 245 15.81 -24.47 -7.48
N ALA A 246 15.10 -24.68 -8.59
CA ALA A 246 13.87 -23.97 -8.91
C ALA A 246 12.78 -24.26 -7.87
N ILE A 247 11.96 -23.23 -7.59
CA ILE A 247 10.74 -23.37 -6.80
C ILE A 247 9.56 -22.95 -7.68
N ALA A 248 8.59 -23.84 -7.83
CA ALA A 248 7.43 -23.59 -8.66
C ALA A 248 6.55 -22.47 -8.04
N PHE A 249 6.29 -21.41 -8.81
CA PHE A 249 5.39 -20.33 -8.42
C PHE A 249 3.92 -20.77 -8.56
N SER A 250 3.63 -21.61 -9.55
CA SER A 250 2.34 -22.30 -9.72
C SER A 250 2.52 -23.72 -10.28
N SER A 251 1.46 -24.52 -10.32
CA SER A 251 1.53 -25.94 -10.75
C SER A 251 2.05 -26.18 -12.16
N LYS A 252 2.10 -25.16 -13.03
CA LYS A 252 2.71 -25.25 -14.38
C LYS A 252 3.87 -24.26 -14.59
N ASP A 253 4.16 -23.46 -13.58
CA ASP A 253 5.23 -22.47 -13.59
C ASP A 253 6.36 -22.95 -12.67
N ASN A 254 7.12 -23.90 -13.20
CA ASN A 254 8.23 -24.58 -12.54
C ASN A 254 9.51 -24.59 -13.41
N GLY A 255 9.56 -23.72 -14.42
CA GLY A 255 10.67 -23.59 -15.38
C GLY A 255 11.19 -22.16 -15.46
N ALA A 256 11.49 -21.66 -16.64
CA ALA A 256 11.92 -20.27 -16.82
C ALA A 256 10.75 -19.28 -16.79
N ASP A 257 10.96 -18.16 -16.09
CA ASP A 257 10.23 -16.90 -16.24
C ASP A 257 11.15 -15.89 -16.95
N LEU A 258 10.79 -15.50 -18.17
CA LEU A 258 11.58 -14.59 -19.00
C LEU A 258 11.47 -13.13 -18.54
N VAL A 259 10.38 -12.74 -17.88
CA VAL A 259 10.14 -11.38 -17.41
C VAL A 259 10.96 -11.12 -16.15
N GLU A 260 10.94 -12.04 -15.18
CA GLU A 260 11.83 -12.01 -14.01
C GLU A 260 13.32 -12.12 -14.43
N THR A 261 13.63 -12.97 -15.41
CA THR A 261 14.98 -13.01 -16.03
C THR A 261 15.37 -11.66 -16.62
N SER A 262 14.43 -10.91 -17.21
CA SER A 262 14.70 -9.56 -17.75
C SER A 262 14.95 -8.52 -16.67
N PHE A 263 14.23 -8.58 -15.54
CA PHE A 263 14.49 -7.72 -14.39
C PHE A 263 15.83 -8.05 -13.72
N LEU A 264 16.18 -9.33 -13.59
CA LEU A 264 17.50 -9.79 -13.14
C LEU A 264 18.62 -9.25 -14.02
N MET A 265 18.53 -9.45 -15.34
CA MET A 265 19.55 -9.01 -16.29
C MET A 265 19.66 -7.49 -16.39
N GLN A 266 18.56 -6.75 -16.25
CA GLN A 266 18.57 -5.29 -16.13
C GLN A 266 19.45 -4.85 -14.93
N GLY A 267 19.30 -5.50 -13.78
CA GLY A 267 20.12 -5.25 -12.59
C GLY A 267 21.59 -5.66 -12.74
N LEU A 268 21.85 -6.86 -13.26
CA LEU A 268 23.22 -7.37 -13.44
C LEU A 268 24.02 -6.53 -14.46
N LEU A 269 23.41 -6.16 -15.60
CA LEU A 269 24.06 -5.27 -16.57
C LEU A 269 24.36 -3.89 -15.97
N THR A 270 23.45 -3.34 -15.16
CA THR A 270 23.68 -2.08 -14.42
C THR A 270 24.89 -2.20 -13.48
N ALA A 271 24.98 -3.29 -12.72
CA ALA A 271 26.14 -3.57 -11.86
C ALA A 271 27.45 -3.76 -12.65
N ARG A 272 27.41 -4.42 -13.82
CA ARG A 272 28.57 -4.60 -14.72
C ARG A 272 29.17 -3.26 -15.14
N GLN A 273 28.34 -2.27 -15.44
CA GLN A 273 28.78 -0.93 -15.85
C GLN A 273 29.31 -0.10 -14.67
N PHE A 274 28.87 -0.38 -13.44
CA PHE A 274 29.32 0.31 -12.22
C PHE A 274 30.65 -0.25 -11.69
N PHE A 275 30.80 -1.57 -11.65
CA PHE A 275 32.03 -2.27 -11.30
C PHE A 275 32.96 -2.35 -12.51
N ASN A 276 33.39 -1.18 -13.00
CA ASN A 276 34.17 -0.95 -14.22
C ASN A 276 35.68 -0.74 -14.02
N GLY A 277 36.19 -0.89 -12.79
CA GLY A 277 37.60 -0.67 -12.44
C GLY A 277 38.56 -1.69 -13.05
N THR A 278 39.86 -1.36 -13.01
CA THR A 278 40.96 -2.20 -13.50
C THR A 278 41.34 -3.33 -12.54
N ASP A 279 40.67 -3.44 -11.39
CA ASP A 279 40.90 -4.50 -10.41
C ASP A 279 40.50 -5.89 -10.99
N PRO A 280 41.33 -6.94 -10.82
CA PRO A 280 41.02 -8.28 -11.30
C PRO A 280 39.69 -8.85 -10.77
N ALA A 281 39.26 -8.49 -9.55
CA ALA A 281 38.01 -8.92 -8.96
C ALA A 281 36.80 -8.26 -9.64
N GLU A 282 36.89 -6.96 -9.98
CA GLU A 282 35.87 -6.29 -10.78
C GLU A 282 35.86 -6.82 -12.23
N ALA A 283 37.03 -7.10 -12.81
CA ALA A 283 37.14 -7.70 -14.14
C ALA A 283 36.51 -9.10 -14.19
N ALA A 284 36.71 -9.93 -13.16
CA ALA A 284 36.06 -11.23 -13.01
C ALA A 284 34.54 -11.12 -12.86
N LEU A 285 34.04 -10.17 -12.04
CA LEU A 285 32.60 -9.91 -11.92
C LEU A 285 31.98 -9.54 -13.28
N ARG A 286 32.63 -8.65 -14.04
CA ARG A 286 32.17 -8.27 -15.39
C ARG A 286 32.19 -9.44 -16.37
N ALA A 287 33.20 -10.31 -16.30
CA ALA A 287 33.29 -11.51 -17.13
C ALA A 287 32.15 -12.49 -16.82
N ASP A 288 31.86 -12.75 -15.54
CA ASP A 288 30.81 -13.68 -15.14
C ASP A 288 29.40 -13.17 -15.44
N ILE A 289 29.14 -11.86 -15.28
CA ILE A 289 27.89 -11.25 -15.76
C ILE A 289 27.75 -11.37 -17.28
N ASN A 290 28.84 -11.18 -18.04
CA ASN A 290 28.83 -11.36 -19.49
C ASN A 290 28.55 -12.81 -19.91
N THR A 291 29.00 -13.80 -19.14
CA THR A 291 28.66 -15.22 -19.36
C THR A 291 27.16 -15.42 -19.14
N LEU A 292 26.62 -15.03 -17.97
CA LEU A 292 25.19 -15.17 -17.66
C LEU A 292 24.29 -14.50 -18.71
N TRP A 293 24.63 -13.27 -19.10
CA TRP A 293 23.90 -12.48 -20.10
C TRP A 293 23.86 -13.14 -21.49
N ARG A 294 24.98 -13.75 -21.91
CA ARG A 294 25.11 -14.40 -23.23
C ARG A 294 24.46 -15.78 -23.30
N GLU A 295 24.28 -16.43 -22.16
CA GLU A 295 23.69 -17.78 -22.08
C GLU A 295 22.15 -17.77 -22.13
N VAL A 296 21.47 -16.62 -21.90
CA VAL A 296 20.01 -16.55 -22.01
C VAL A 296 19.55 -16.65 -23.47
N GLU A 297 18.79 -17.70 -23.79
CA GLU A 297 18.32 -17.99 -25.15
C GLU A 297 17.04 -17.20 -25.52
N TRP A 298 17.04 -15.86 -25.48
CA TRP A 298 15.83 -15.05 -25.70
C TRP A 298 15.02 -15.43 -26.96
N SER A 299 15.69 -15.81 -28.05
CA SER A 299 15.06 -16.29 -29.29
C SER A 299 14.31 -17.63 -29.16
N PHE A 300 14.63 -18.48 -28.18
CA PHE A 300 13.91 -19.74 -27.90
C PHE A 300 12.49 -19.47 -27.41
N PHE A 301 12.31 -18.43 -26.60
CA PHE A 301 11.02 -18.00 -26.03
C PHE A 301 10.02 -17.46 -27.07
N ARG A 302 10.38 -17.53 -28.36
CA ARG A 302 9.48 -17.32 -29.50
C ARG A 302 8.74 -18.58 -29.96
N LYS A 303 8.76 -19.70 -29.21
CA LYS A 303 7.93 -20.90 -29.43
C LYS A 303 7.78 -21.28 -30.92
N SER A 304 8.81 -21.88 -31.50
CA SER A 304 8.85 -22.22 -32.94
C SER A 304 8.79 -21.01 -33.89
N ASN A 305 9.48 -19.91 -33.53
CA ASN A 305 9.64 -18.70 -34.34
C ASN A 305 8.37 -17.84 -34.57
N GLU A 306 7.39 -17.90 -33.66
CA GLU A 306 6.32 -16.91 -33.56
C GLU A 306 6.88 -15.47 -33.45
N GLN A 307 6.03 -14.48 -33.73
CA GLN A 307 6.37 -13.05 -33.71
C GLN A 307 5.99 -12.41 -32.37
N VAL A 308 6.23 -13.13 -31.27
CA VAL A 308 5.96 -12.73 -29.88
C VAL A 308 6.92 -13.48 -28.95
N LEU A 309 7.20 -12.93 -27.76
CA LEU A 309 7.84 -13.66 -26.68
C LEU A 309 6.79 -14.29 -25.76
N TYR A 310 7.04 -15.52 -25.30
CA TYR A 310 6.29 -16.16 -24.23
C TYR A 310 6.96 -15.92 -22.88
N TRP A 311 6.14 -15.67 -21.86
CA TRP A 311 6.59 -15.37 -20.50
C TRP A 311 7.27 -16.58 -19.85
N HIS A 312 6.68 -17.78 -20.02
CA HIS A 312 7.09 -18.99 -19.32
C HIS A 312 7.49 -20.12 -20.29
N TRP A 313 8.43 -20.96 -19.87
CA TRP A 313 8.67 -22.30 -20.44
C TRP A 313 9.03 -23.30 -19.35
N SER A 314 8.47 -24.51 -19.39
CA SER A 314 8.70 -25.58 -18.40
C SER A 314 9.34 -26.83 -19.04
N PRO A 315 10.24 -27.55 -18.33
CA PRO A 315 10.73 -28.85 -18.80
C PRO A 315 9.62 -29.92 -18.84
N ASP A 316 8.65 -29.86 -17.91
CA ASP A 316 7.56 -30.83 -17.80
C ASP A 316 6.33 -30.44 -18.64
N TYR A 317 6.00 -29.15 -18.64
CA TYR A 317 4.77 -28.60 -19.24
C TYR A 317 5.01 -27.80 -20.53
N GLN A 318 6.26 -27.68 -20.99
CA GLN A 318 6.67 -26.97 -22.20
C GLN A 318 6.06 -25.56 -22.29
N TRP A 319 5.06 -25.37 -23.18
CA TRP A 319 4.39 -24.09 -23.44
C TRP A 319 2.96 -24.04 -22.88
N GLU A 320 2.54 -24.96 -21.98
CA GLU A 320 1.15 -25.03 -21.49
C GLU A 320 0.70 -23.80 -20.66
N MET A 321 1.63 -23.05 -20.06
CA MET A 321 1.33 -21.73 -19.48
C MET A 321 0.84 -20.74 -20.56
N ASN A 322 1.28 -20.92 -21.81
CA ASN A 322 0.78 -20.29 -23.04
C ASN A 322 0.51 -18.78 -22.95
N MET A 323 1.35 -18.05 -22.21
CA MET A 323 1.20 -16.62 -21.93
C MET A 323 2.14 -15.79 -22.81
N PRO A 324 1.69 -15.26 -23.97
CA PRO A 324 2.47 -14.34 -24.78
C PRO A 324 2.55 -12.97 -24.13
N VAL A 325 3.75 -12.43 -23.95
CA VAL A 325 4.01 -11.10 -23.39
C VAL A 325 3.61 -10.04 -24.41
N LYS A 326 2.58 -9.25 -24.10
CA LYS A 326 2.01 -8.23 -25.00
C LYS A 326 1.85 -6.91 -24.25
N GLY A 327 2.19 -5.81 -24.92
CA GLY A 327 2.09 -4.47 -24.36
C GLY A 327 0.64 -3.97 -24.26
N TRP A 328 0.35 -2.98 -23.42
CA TRP A 328 1.27 -2.27 -22.54
C TRP A 328 1.13 -2.75 -21.09
N ASN A 329 2.24 -3.21 -20.51
CA ASN A 329 2.37 -3.66 -19.12
C ASN A 329 3.82 -3.44 -18.63
N GLU A 330 4.22 -4.10 -17.53
CA GLU A 330 5.55 -4.00 -16.91
C GLU A 330 6.73 -4.50 -17.77
N ALA A 331 6.50 -5.30 -18.80
CA ALA A 331 7.51 -6.19 -19.41
C ALA A 331 8.24 -5.63 -20.66
N LEU A 332 8.28 -4.30 -20.83
CA LEU A 332 8.97 -3.64 -21.94
C LEU A 332 10.46 -4.03 -22.03
N VAL A 333 11.14 -4.12 -20.88
CA VAL A 333 12.57 -4.44 -20.79
C VAL A 333 12.88 -5.87 -21.25
N THR A 334 11.92 -6.79 -21.19
CA THR A 334 12.04 -8.15 -21.73
C THR A 334 12.30 -8.13 -23.24
N TYR A 335 11.58 -7.28 -23.98
CA TYR A 335 11.79 -7.13 -25.43
C TYR A 335 13.07 -6.33 -25.76
N VAL A 336 13.39 -5.31 -24.97
CA VAL A 336 14.64 -4.53 -25.13
C VAL A 336 15.88 -5.41 -24.93
N LEU A 337 15.88 -6.25 -23.89
CA LEU A 337 16.98 -7.19 -23.63
C LEU A 337 17.00 -8.34 -24.65
N ALA A 338 15.85 -8.86 -25.06
CA ALA A 338 15.76 -9.86 -26.12
C ALA A 338 16.33 -9.34 -27.46
N ALA A 339 16.17 -8.06 -27.78
CA ALA A 339 16.79 -7.45 -28.96
C ALA A 339 18.28 -7.13 -28.75
N ALA A 340 18.68 -6.79 -27.52
CA ALA A 340 20.08 -6.51 -27.17
C ALA A 340 20.98 -7.76 -27.08
N SER A 341 20.42 -8.98 -27.04
CA SER A 341 21.22 -10.19 -26.85
C SER A 341 22.22 -10.42 -28.01
N PRO A 342 23.54 -10.44 -27.74
CA PRO A 342 24.56 -10.62 -28.79
C PRO A 342 24.69 -12.08 -29.28
N THR A 343 23.88 -12.99 -28.75
CA THR A 343 23.93 -14.44 -29.01
C THR A 343 22.57 -15.01 -29.43
N HIS A 344 21.47 -14.50 -28.88
CA HIS A 344 20.11 -15.04 -29.06
C HIS A 344 19.07 -13.96 -29.36
N ALA A 345 19.44 -12.96 -30.16
CA ALA A 345 18.61 -11.81 -30.53
C ALA A 345 17.24 -12.18 -31.12
N ILE A 346 16.23 -11.36 -30.84
CA ILE A 346 14.96 -11.35 -31.60
C ILE A 346 14.99 -10.31 -32.73
N PRO A 347 14.38 -10.59 -33.90
CA PRO A 347 14.18 -9.57 -34.92
C PRO A 347 13.11 -8.56 -34.49
N LYS A 348 13.22 -7.30 -34.94
CA LYS A 348 12.26 -6.21 -34.65
C LYS A 348 10.78 -6.58 -34.88
N SER A 349 10.48 -7.46 -35.84
CA SER A 349 9.12 -7.93 -36.10
C SER A 349 8.44 -8.61 -34.91
N VAL A 350 9.22 -9.18 -33.97
CA VAL A 350 8.73 -9.77 -32.72
C VAL A 350 8.29 -8.69 -31.72
N TYR A 351 8.96 -7.54 -31.68
CA TYR A 351 8.50 -6.37 -30.93
C TYR A 351 7.27 -5.74 -31.60
N ASP A 352 7.32 -5.50 -32.92
CA ASP A 352 6.26 -4.78 -33.63
C ASP A 352 4.93 -5.54 -33.63
N ALA A 353 4.94 -6.85 -33.90
CA ALA A 353 3.72 -7.67 -33.93
C ALA A 353 3.35 -8.27 -32.57
N GLY A 354 4.34 -8.57 -31.72
CA GLY A 354 4.14 -9.22 -30.42
C GLY A 354 3.87 -8.21 -29.32
N TRP A 355 4.90 -7.47 -28.91
CA TRP A 355 4.78 -6.45 -27.86
C TRP A 355 3.79 -5.35 -28.26
N ALA A 356 4.06 -4.65 -29.36
CA ALA A 356 3.29 -3.47 -29.74
C ALA A 356 1.94 -3.80 -30.38
N MET A 357 1.68 -5.07 -30.72
CA MET A 357 0.47 -5.56 -31.39
C MET A 357 0.12 -4.75 -32.66
N SER A 358 1.14 -4.42 -33.46
CA SER A 358 1.06 -3.52 -34.63
C SER A 358 0.46 -2.14 -34.33
N GLY A 359 0.62 -1.65 -33.10
CA GLY A 359 0.02 -0.43 -32.58
C GLY A 359 -1.22 -0.64 -31.68
N GLY A 360 -1.67 -1.88 -31.50
CA GLY A 360 -2.82 -2.23 -30.65
C GLY A 360 -2.66 -1.91 -29.16
N MET A 361 -1.44 -1.64 -28.67
CA MET A 361 -1.20 -1.18 -27.29
C MET A 361 -1.49 0.31 -27.04
N ARG A 362 -1.85 1.09 -28.08
CA ARG A 362 -2.23 2.50 -27.96
C ARG A 362 -3.56 2.66 -27.21
N ASN A 363 -3.63 3.66 -26.32
CA ASN A 363 -4.86 4.05 -25.62
C ASN A 363 -5.41 5.38 -26.18
N GLY A 364 -4.75 6.50 -25.87
CA GLY A 364 -5.12 7.84 -26.35
C GLY A 364 -6.34 8.48 -25.67
N ASN A 365 -7.02 7.80 -24.76
CA ASN A 365 -8.16 8.34 -24.02
C ASN A 365 -7.71 9.23 -22.85
N THR A 366 -8.66 10.01 -22.31
CA THR A 366 -8.41 10.93 -21.19
C THR A 366 -9.04 10.40 -19.91
N TYR A 367 -8.24 10.27 -18.85
CA TYR A 367 -8.63 9.83 -17.51
C TYR A 367 -8.18 10.88 -16.50
N GLN A 368 -9.03 11.24 -15.52
CA GLN A 368 -8.69 12.24 -14.49
C GLN A 368 -8.13 13.59 -15.05
N GLY A 369 -8.59 13.99 -16.25
CA GLY A 369 -8.13 15.19 -16.97
C GLY A 369 -6.82 15.03 -17.77
N ILE A 370 -6.26 13.82 -17.84
CA ILE A 370 -4.94 13.53 -18.43
C ILE A 370 -5.08 12.50 -19.56
N THR A 371 -4.49 12.78 -20.72
CA THR A 371 -4.42 11.82 -21.83
C THR A 371 -3.37 10.75 -21.57
N LEU A 372 -3.75 9.48 -21.68
CA LEU A 372 -2.87 8.32 -21.49
C LEU A 372 -2.42 7.74 -22.85
N PRO A 373 -1.12 7.77 -23.22
CA PRO A 373 -0.65 7.26 -24.51
C PRO A 373 -0.90 5.76 -24.77
N LEU A 374 -0.57 4.87 -23.83
CA LEU A 374 -0.62 3.40 -23.97
C LEU A 374 -1.35 2.72 -22.80
N GLY A 375 -1.83 1.50 -23.01
CA GLY A 375 -2.27 0.58 -21.94
C GLY A 375 -3.76 0.57 -21.60
N PRO A 376 -4.16 -0.17 -20.56
CA PRO A 376 -5.56 -0.36 -20.19
C PRO A 376 -6.21 0.94 -19.71
N ALA A 377 -7.53 0.91 -19.50
CA ALA A 377 -8.26 2.07 -18.98
C ALA A 377 -7.75 2.45 -17.57
N ASN A 378 -7.47 3.74 -17.36
CA ASN A 378 -6.77 4.28 -16.18
C ASN A 378 -5.30 3.82 -15.98
N GLY A 379 -4.71 3.07 -16.91
CA GLY A 379 -3.26 2.82 -17.00
C GLY A 379 -2.74 1.49 -16.45
N GLY A 380 -3.38 0.95 -15.41
CA GLY A 380 -3.01 -0.30 -14.76
C GLY A 380 -2.63 -0.10 -13.28
N PRO A 381 -2.05 -1.13 -12.64
CA PRO A 381 -1.29 -0.99 -11.39
C PRO A 381 0.00 -0.19 -11.65
N LEU A 382 0.38 0.71 -10.74
CA LEU A 382 1.38 1.73 -11.08
C LEU A 382 2.80 1.19 -11.37
N PHE A 383 3.14 -0.03 -10.91
CA PHE A 383 4.43 -0.67 -11.19
C PHE A 383 4.75 -0.86 -12.69
N PHE A 384 3.73 -0.84 -13.57
CA PHE A 384 3.91 -0.81 -15.03
C PHE A 384 4.77 0.39 -15.50
N SER A 385 4.83 1.47 -14.73
CA SER A 385 5.69 2.64 -15.00
C SER A 385 7.03 2.61 -14.25
N HIS A 386 7.33 1.53 -13.51
CA HIS A 386 8.53 1.39 -12.68
C HIS A 386 9.48 0.30 -13.18
N TYR A 387 9.09 -0.98 -13.23
CA TYR A 387 10.05 -2.11 -13.28
C TYR A 387 10.94 -2.11 -14.54
N SER A 388 10.37 -1.84 -15.72
CA SER A 388 11.15 -1.67 -16.96
C SER A 388 11.99 -0.38 -17.00
N PHE A 389 11.70 0.59 -16.13
CA PHE A 389 12.30 1.93 -16.12
C PHE A 389 13.27 2.16 -14.95
N LEU A 390 13.69 1.09 -14.28
CA LEU A 390 14.73 1.13 -13.26
C LEU A 390 16.11 1.37 -13.89
N GLY A 391 16.36 0.76 -15.04
CA GLY A 391 17.52 0.97 -15.91
C GLY A 391 17.20 1.68 -17.22
N ILE A 392 16.07 1.39 -17.90
CA ILE A 392 15.71 2.15 -19.12
C ILE A 392 15.39 3.60 -18.75
N ASN A 393 16.17 4.55 -19.25
CA ASN A 393 15.94 5.97 -19.01
C ASN A 393 14.77 6.48 -19.88
N PRO A 394 13.62 6.90 -19.31
CA PRO A 394 12.47 7.37 -20.09
C PRO A 394 12.64 8.81 -20.62
N ASN A 395 13.64 9.57 -20.14
CA ASN A 395 13.81 10.98 -20.48
C ASN A 395 14.26 11.15 -21.94
N GLY A 396 13.40 11.81 -22.74
CA GLY A 396 13.62 11.94 -24.19
C GLY A 396 13.53 10.61 -24.96
N LEU A 397 13.16 9.51 -24.31
CA LEU A 397 12.97 8.21 -24.96
C LEU A 397 11.64 8.18 -25.69
N ALA A 398 11.68 7.87 -26.98
CA ALA A 398 10.52 7.66 -27.83
C ALA A 398 10.75 6.55 -28.85
N ASP A 399 9.68 6.00 -29.40
CA ASP A 399 9.71 5.06 -30.53
C ASP A 399 8.54 5.35 -31.50
N ALA A 400 8.17 4.39 -32.34
CA ALA A 400 7.02 4.54 -33.25
C ALA A 400 5.66 4.63 -32.52
N TYR A 401 5.60 4.22 -31.25
CA TYR A 401 4.36 4.06 -30.49
C TYR A 401 4.16 5.14 -29.42
N ALA A 402 5.17 5.50 -28.64
CA ALA A 402 5.03 6.49 -27.56
C ALA A 402 6.27 7.34 -27.26
N GLN A 403 6.07 8.37 -26.42
CA GLN A 403 7.14 9.02 -25.66
C GLN A 403 7.04 8.54 -24.21
N TYR A 404 8.08 7.88 -23.69
CA TYR A 404 7.95 7.06 -22.49
C TYR A 404 7.92 7.87 -21.18
N LYS A 405 8.60 9.02 -21.12
CA LYS A 405 8.38 9.97 -20.01
C LYS A 405 6.93 10.43 -19.93
N THR A 406 6.33 10.74 -21.07
CA THR A 406 4.93 11.20 -21.17
C THR A 406 3.96 10.10 -20.75
N GLN A 407 4.21 8.84 -21.14
CA GLN A 407 3.44 7.67 -20.67
C GLN A 407 3.50 7.52 -19.14
N ASN A 408 4.70 7.49 -18.56
CA ASN A 408 4.87 7.19 -17.14
C ASN A 408 4.40 8.33 -16.24
N GLN A 409 4.57 9.59 -16.68
CA GLN A 409 4.04 10.76 -16.00
C GLN A 409 2.51 10.85 -16.09
N ALA A 410 1.92 10.54 -17.26
CA ALA A 410 0.47 10.46 -17.40
C ALA A 410 -0.12 9.39 -16.45
N HIS A 411 0.44 8.19 -16.45
CA HIS A 411 -0.02 7.09 -15.59
C HIS A 411 0.09 7.43 -14.09
N SER A 412 1.24 7.96 -13.65
CA SER A 412 1.44 8.38 -12.25
C SER A 412 0.46 9.46 -11.82
N LEU A 413 0.21 10.47 -12.67
CA LEU A 413 -0.75 11.55 -12.37
C LEU A 413 -2.21 11.09 -12.41
N ILE A 414 -2.57 10.09 -13.24
CA ILE A 414 -3.90 9.47 -13.24
C ILE A 414 -4.15 8.72 -11.93
N ASN A 415 -3.17 7.91 -11.48
CA ASN A 415 -3.24 7.18 -10.21
C ASN A 415 -3.33 8.14 -9.01
N TYR A 416 -2.48 9.18 -8.97
CA TYR A 416 -2.54 10.26 -7.99
C TYR A 416 -3.89 10.99 -7.97
N ASN A 417 -4.38 11.45 -9.14
CA ASN A 417 -5.64 12.19 -9.21
C ASN A 417 -6.84 11.33 -8.81
N TYR A 418 -6.82 10.03 -9.11
CA TYR A 418 -7.85 9.09 -8.63
C TYR A 418 -7.88 9.03 -7.09
N CYS A 419 -6.75 8.76 -6.44
CA CYS A 419 -6.66 8.70 -4.98
C CYS A 419 -7.04 10.04 -4.33
N LYS A 420 -6.64 11.16 -4.94
CA LYS A 420 -6.95 12.52 -4.50
C LYS A 420 -8.43 12.89 -4.65
N ALA A 421 -9.09 12.42 -5.71
CA ALA A 421 -10.52 12.61 -5.93
C ALA A 421 -11.36 11.69 -5.03
N ASN A 422 -10.82 10.52 -4.68
CA ASN A 422 -11.39 9.55 -3.74
C ASN A 422 -12.88 9.21 -4.04
N PRO A 423 -13.20 8.69 -5.24
CA PRO A 423 -14.59 8.49 -5.67
C PRO A 423 -15.37 7.45 -4.82
N LYS A 424 -14.66 6.61 -4.04
CA LYS A 424 -15.25 5.64 -3.11
C LYS A 424 -15.36 6.15 -1.66
N GLY A 425 -14.82 7.34 -1.36
CA GLY A 425 -14.90 7.95 -0.02
C GLY A 425 -14.08 7.26 1.07
N PHE A 426 -13.05 6.50 0.68
CA PHE A 426 -12.20 5.74 1.61
C PHE A 426 -11.40 6.66 2.54
N TYR A 427 -11.27 6.28 3.81
CA TYR A 427 -10.55 7.11 4.78
C TYR A 427 -9.03 7.09 4.52
N GLY A 428 -8.40 8.27 4.65
CA GLY A 428 -6.97 8.49 4.43
C GLY A 428 -6.63 9.01 3.03
N TYR A 429 -7.31 8.54 2.00
CA TYR A 429 -7.08 8.87 0.58
C TYR A 429 -7.10 10.40 0.36
N SER A 430 -5.98 10.94 -0.15
CA SER A 430 -5.77 12.39 -0.25
C SER A 430 -4.57 12.76 -1.14
N ALA A 431 -4.37 14.06 -1.36
CA ALA A 431 -3.18 14.60 -2.03
C ALA A 431 -1.83 14.29 -1.33
N SER A 432 -1.86 13.69 -0.13
CA SER A 432 -0.68 13.21 0.60
C SER A 432 -0.75 11.73 0.95
N CYS A 433 -1.75 10.99 0.47
CA CYS A 433 -1.89 9.54 0.70
C CYS A 433 -2.54 8.93 -0.54
N TRP A 434 -1.70 8.44 -1.44
CA TRP A 434 -2.04 7.95 -2.77
C TRP A 434 -1.08 6.83 -3.17
N GLY A 435 -1.42 6.12 -4.24
CA GLY A 435 -0.59 5.07 -4.83
C GLY A 435 -1.27 3.71 -4.78
N LEU A 436 -1.80 3.29 -5.92
CA LEU A 436 -2.39 1.96 -6.15
C LEU A 436 -1.46 1.14 -7.05
N THR A 437 -1.04 -0.02 -6.58
CA THR A 437 -0.24 -1.00 -7.33
C THR A 437 -0.49 -2.41 -6.82
N ALA A 438 0.06 -3.43 -7.49
CA ALA A 438 0.07 -4.78 -6.97
C ALA A 438 0.90 -4.84 -5.67
N SER A 439 0.34 -5.43 -4.62
CA SER A 439 0.95 -5.56 -3.28
C SER A 439 0.15 -6.55 -2.44
N ASP A 440 0.61 -6.80 -1.20
CA ASP A 440 -0.24 -7.42 -0.17
C ASP A 440 -1.59 -6.70 -0.02
N ASP A 441 -2.62 -7.49 0.29
CA ASP A 441 -3.98 -7.07 0.62
C ASP A 441 -4.39 -7.59 2.00
N ILE A 442 -5.42 -6.97 2.57
CA ILE A 442 -6.16 -7.38 3.77
C ILE A 442 -6.51 -8.88 3.75
N ASN A 443 -6.75 -9.48 2.58
CA ASN A 443 -7.15 -10.87 2.40
C ASN A 443 -6.15 -11.71 1.56
N GLY A 444 -4.92 -11.22 1.33
CA GLY A 444 -3.90 -11.94 0.56
C GLY A 444 -2.99 -11.01 -0.22
N TYR A 445 -3.12 -11.02 -1.55
CA TYR A 445 -2.38 -10.18 -2.49
C TYR A 445 -3.32 -9.74 -3.61
N MET A 446 -3.21 -8.50 -4.08
CA MET A 446 -4.10 -7.98 -5.13
C MET A 446 -3.39 -6.95 -6.01
N ALA A 447 -3.68 -6.99 -7.32
CA ALA A 447 -3.29 -5.97 -8.27
C ALA A 447 -4.17 -4.72 -8.10
N HIS A 448 -3.82 -3.83 -7.15
CA HIS A 448 -4.59 -2.60 -6.93
C HIS A 448 -4.34 -1.59 -8.06
N GLU A 449 -5.42 -0.99 -8.56
CA GLU A 449 -5.41 0.02 -9.62
C GLU A 449 -6.68 0.88 -9.55
N PRO A 450 -6.80 2.02 -10.27
CA PRO A 450 -8.00 2.86 -10.21
C PRO A 450 -9.34 2.17 -10.53
N ASN A 451 -9.34 1.05 -11.27
CA ASN A 451 -10.56 0.24 -11.48
C ASN A 451 -10.76 -0.81 -10.36
N ASN A 452 -9.67 -1.32 -9.78
CA ASN A 452 -9.61 -2.37 -8.76
C ASN A 452 -9.06 -1.81 -7.43
N ASP A 453 -9.82 -0.91 -6.82
CA ASP A 453 -9.50 -0.23 -5.56
C ASP A 453 -10.41 -0.74 -4.42
N ASN A 454 -9.80 -1.15 -3.31
CA ASN A 454 -10.44 -1.65 -2.09
C ASN A 454 -9.99 -0.88 -0.82
N SER A 455 -9.44 0.33 -0.97
CA SER A 455 -8.82 1.19 0.06
C SER A 455 -7.39 0.87 0.51
N VAL A 456 -6.73 -0.13 -0.06
CA VAL A 456 -5.30 -0.35 0.19
C VAL A 456 -4.45 0.71 -0.55
N ILE A 457 -3.38 1.17 0.10
CA ILE A 457 -2.30 2.01 -0.46
C ILE A 457 -0.98 1.26 -0.24
N SER A 458 -0.19 1.13 -1.30
CA SER A 458 1.12 0.49 -1.28
C SER A 458 2.20 1.58 -1.48
N PRO A 459 3.07 1.88 -0.49
CA PRO A 459 3.97 3.03 -0.56
C PRO A 459 4.86 3.08 -1.80
N THR A 460 5.25 1.93 -2.36
CA THR A 460 6.07 1.89 -3.59
C THR A 460 5.40 2.59 -4.77
N ALA A 461 4.07 2.56 -4.90
CA ALA A 461 3.38 3.20 -6.02
C ALA A 461 3.70 4.71 -6.09
N ALA A 462 3.54 5.42 -4.98
CA ALA A 462 3.82 6.85 -4.91
C ALA A 462 5.32 7.16 -4.87
N LEU A 463 6.11 6.39 -4.11
CA LEU A 463 7.54 6.66 -3.92
C LEU A 463 8.35 6.33 -5.18
N SER A 464 8.08 5.21 -5.85
CA SER A 464 8.79 4.81 -7.07
C SER A 464 8.43 5.67 -8.28
N SER A 465 7.38 6.50 -8.18
CA SER A 465 7.07 7.57 -9.15
C SER A 465 7.80 8.90 -8.91
N PHE A 466 8.76 8.99 -7.98
CA PHE A 466 9.56 10.21 -7.75
C PHE A 466 10.10 10.90 -9.02
N PRO A 467 10.63 10.19 -10.04
CA PRO A 467 11.11 10.84 -11.27
C PRO A 467 10.02 11.40 -12.20
N TYR A 468 8.74 11.16 -11.89
CA TYR A 468 7.59 11.56 -12.70
C TYR A 468 6.69 12.58 -11.99
N THR A 469 6.51 12.43 -10.69
CA THR A 469 5.60 13.24 -9.85
C THR A 469 6.29 13.65 -8.53
N PRO A 470 7.45 14.35 -8.57
CA PRO A 470 8.31 14.52 -7.40
C PRO A 470 7.64 15.29 -6.25
N ALA A 471 6.73 16.22 -6.54
CA ALA A 471 6.01 16.98 -5.52
C ALA A 471 4.97 16.11 -4.80
N GLU A 472 4.23 15.30 -5.56
CA GLU A 472 3.19 14.39 -5.08
C GLU A 472 3.81 13.20 -4.33
N SER A 473 4.93 12.66 -4.83
CA SER A 473 5.73 11.62 -4.20
C SER A 473 6.38 12.11 -2.90
N MET A 474 6.87 13.35 -2.86
CA MET A 474 7.37 13.98 -1.62
C MET A 474 6.24 14.25 -0.60
N ALA A 475 5.06 14.64 -1.06
CA ALA A 475 3.89 14.81 -0.20
C ALA A 475 3.44 13.47 0.43
N ALA A 476 3.46 12.39 -0.36
CA ALA A 476 3.22 11.04 0.14
C ALA A 476 4.29 10.59 1.13
N LEU A 477 5.58 10.74 0.79
CA LEU A 477 6.70 10.39 1.67
C LEU A 477 6.61 11.08 3.04
N LYS A 478 6.35 12.39 3.05
CA LYS A 478 6.20 13.17 4.27
C LYS A 478 5.01 12.72 5.12
N PHE A 479 3.91 12.28 4.50
CA PHE A 479 2.77 11.71 5.23
C PHE A 479 3.08 10.30 5.78
N PHE A 480 3.60 9.41 4.94
CA PHE A 480 3.95 8.05 5.34
C PHE A 480 4.96 8.04 6.50
N TYR A 481 6.03 8.86 6.40
CA TYR A 481 7.05 8.95 7.44
C TYR A 481 6.58 9.72 8.68
N TYR A 482 6.09 10.97 8.54
CA TYR A 482 5.78 11.79 9.71
C TYR A 482 4.42 11.52 10.35
N LYS A 483 3.41 11.04 9.62
CA LYS A 483 2.06 10.85 10.17
C LYS A 483 1.74 9.39 10.53
N LEU A 484 2.27 8.45 9.76
CA LEU A 484 2.04 7.01 9.94
C LEU A 484 3.30 6.24 10.39
N GLY A 485 4.41 6.92 10.66
CA GLY A 485 5.70 6.28 10.95
C GLY A 485 5.71 5.32 12.14
N ASP A 486 4.84 5.49 13.13
CA ASP A 486 4.65 4.56 14.25
C ASP A 486 3.83 3.30 13.90
N ARG A 487 3.38 3.18 12.65
CA ARG A 487 2.70 2.01 12.09
C ARG A 487 3.49 1.40 10.94
N ILE A 488 3.80 2.19 9.91
CA ILE A 488 4.30 1.68 8.61
C ILE A 488 5.80 1.83 8.39
N TRP A 489 6.56 2.49 9.27
CA TRP A 489 8.02 2.59 9.15
C TRP A 489 8.71 1.63 10.11
N LYS A 490 9.56 0.75 9.58
CA LYS A 490 10.09 -0.45 10.25
C LYS A 490 11.56 -0.70 9.88
N GLU A 491 12.07 -1.90 10.16
CA GLU A 491 13.46 -2.32 9.94
C GLU A 491 13.97 -2.19 8.49
N TYR A 492 13.13 -2.46 7.49
CA TYR A 492 13.49 -2.44 6.06
C TYR A 492 12.81 -1.29 5.28
N GLY A 493 12.45 -0.21 5.97
CA GLY A 493 11.83 0.99 5.38
C GLY A 493 10.33 1.03 5.63
N PHE A 494 9.54 1.38 4.60
CA PHE A 494 8.08 1.25 4.67
C PHE A 494 7.65 -0.20 4.51
N VAL A 495 6.58 -0.61 5.20
CA VAL A 495 5.88 -1.88 4.94
C VAL A 495 5.17 -1.87 3.59
N ASP A 496 4.87 -3.06 3.10
CA ASP A 496 4.34 -3.32 1.76
C ASP A 496 3.08 -2.50 1.40
N ALA A 497 2.09 -2.52 2.30
CA ALA A 497 0.79 -1.90 2.08
C ALA A 497 0.04 -1.57 3.38
N PHE A 498 -0.99 -0.72 3.29
CA PHE A 498 -1.89 -0.41 4.40
C PHE A 498 -3.27 0.09 3.93
N SER A 499 -4.29 -0.02 4.77
CA SER A 499 -5.58 0.64 4.61
C SER A 499 -5.98 1.35 5.91
N LEU A 500 -6.02 2.69 5.87
CA LEU A 500 -6.56 3.48 6.99
C LEU A 500 -8.08 3.32 7.12
N HIS A 501 -8.78 2.96 6.05
CA HIS A 501 -10.22 2.70 6.07
C HIS A 501 -10.56 1.45 6.89
N HIS A 502 -9.85 0.34 6.66
CA HIS A 502 -10.02 -0.92 7.39
C HIS A 502 -9.18 -1.02 8.68
N ASN A 503 -8.31 -0.04 8.95
CA ASN A 503 -7.33 -0.07 10.04
C ASN A 503 -6.39 -1.30 9.94
N TRP A 504 -5.96 -1.60 8.72
CA TRP A 504 -5.04 -2.68 8.40
C TRP A 504 -3.69 -2.11 7.99
N PHE A 505 -2.61 -2.76 8.42
CA PHE A 505 -1.25 -2.44 8.08
C PHE A 505 -0.52 -3.76 7.85
N ALA A 506 0.24 -3.86 6.76
CA ALA A 506 1.11 -5.00 6.53
C ALA A 506 2.24 -5.03 7.58
N ASP A 507 2.62 -6.22 8.03
CA ASP A 507 3.91 -6.46 8.72
C ASP A 507 4.93 -7.10 7.74
N SER A 508 4.69 -6.98 6.43
CA SER A 508 5.48 -7.54 5.34
C SER A 508 6.27 -6.48 4.56
N PHE A 509 7.22 -6.97 3.77
CA PHE A 509 7.96 -6.24 2.75
C PHE A 509 8.26 -7.22 1.61
N LEU A 510 8.01 -6.86 0.37
CA LEU A 510 8.37 -7.65 -0.82
C LEU A 510 9.59 -7.04 -1.54
N ALA A 511 10.44 -7.89 -2.15
CA ALA A 511 11.60 -7.43 -2.92
C ALA A 511 11.20 -6.55 -4.11
N ILE A 512 10.12 -6.95 -4.79
CA ILE A 512 9.63 -6.29 -5.99
C ILE A 512 9.10 -4.88 -5.72
N ASP A 513 8.64 -4.62 -4.50
CA ASP A 513 8.10 -3.32 -4.09
C ASP A 513 9.14 -2.44 -3.37
N GLN A 514 10.01 -3.02 -2.54
CA GLN A 514 11.09 -2.27 -1.89
C GLN A 514 12.21 -1.83 -2.86
N GLY A 515 12.49 -2.62 -3.89
CA GLY A 515 13.56 -2.35 -4.85
C GLY A 515 13.37 -1.05 -5.64
N PRO A 516 12.22 -0.86 -6.31
CA PRO A 516 11.89 0.36 -7.03
C PRO A 516 11.96 1.63 -6.17
N ILE A 517 11.63 1.58 -4.87
CA ILE A 517 11.70 2.76 -3.98
C ILE A 517 13.13 3.30 -3.93
N ILE A 518 14.11 2.46 -3.61
CA ILE A 518 15.51 2.90 -3.49
C ILE A 518 16.09 3.33 -4.85
N ILE A 519 15.75 2.61 -5.92
CA ILE A 519 16.27 2.85 -7.28
C ILE A 519 15.69 4.13 -7.90
N MET A 520 14.37 4.33 -7.79
CA MET A 520 13.71 5.47 -8.43
C MET A 520 13.93 6.78 -7.66
N ILE A 521 14.15 6.72 -6.33
CA ILE A 521 14.71 7.87 -5.60
C ILE A 521 16.11 8.20 -6.13
N GLU A 522 16.95 7.19 -6.41
CA GLU A 522 18.30 7.44 -6.93
C GLU A 522 18.27 8.02 -8.35
N ASN A 523 17.48 7.44 -9.25
CA ASN A 523 17.28 7.98 -10.60
C ASN A 523 16.70 9.41 -10.60
N TYR A 524 15.86 9.75 -9.61
CA TYR A 524 15.41 11.13 -9.40
C TYR A 524 16.52 12.06 -8.89
N ARG A 525 17.36 11.61 -7.94
CA ARG A 525 18.42 12.43 -7.33
C ARG A 525 19.68 12.59 -8.18
N SER A 526 20.02 11.62 -9.03
CA SER A 526 21.30 11.56 -9.75
C SER A 526 21.24 10.99 -11.16
N GLY A 527 20.22 10.21 -11.52
CA GLY A 527 20.16 9.46 -12.77
C GLY A 527 21.08 8.22 -12.82
N LEU A 528 21.69 7.81 -11.71
CA LEU A 528 22.75 6.80 -11.67
C LEU A 528 22.42 5.48 -12.39
N LEU A 529 21.30 4.83 -12.07
CA LEU A 529 21.02 3.49 -12.61
C LEU A 529 20.61 3.56 -14.08
N TRP A 530 19.94 4.63 -14.47
CA TRP A 530 19.67 4.99 -15.86
C TRP A 530 20.94 5.17 -16.68
N ASP A 531 21.87 6.02 -16.24
CA ASP A 531 23.10 6.31 -16.99
C ASP A 531 24.01 5.07 -17.08
N LEU A 532 24.04 4.26 -16.01
CA LEU A 532 24.70 2.96 -16.01
C LEU A 532 24.09 1.98 -17.01
N PHE A 533 22.79 1.67 -16.91
CA PHE A 533 22.15 0.69 -17.80
C PHE A 533 22.18 1.13 -19.26
N MET A 534 21.87 2.39 -19.54
CA MET A 534 21.90 2.95 -20.89
C MET A 534 23.34 3.03 -21.45
N SER A 535 24.39 2.95 -20.63
CA SER A 535 25.77 2.87 -21.13
C SER A 535 26.16 1.51 -21.74
N CYS A 536 25.36 0.46 -21.53
CA CYS A 536 25.58 -0.87 -22.12
C CYS A 536 25.56 -0.80 -23.66
N PRO A 537 26.68 -1.13 -24.35
CA PRO A 537 26.74 -1.04 -25.82
C PRO A 537 25.70 -1.92 -26.52
N GLU A 538 25.38 -3.08 -25.94
CA GLU A 538 24.39 -3.99 -26.50
C GLU A 538 22.95 -3.48 -26.35
N VAL A 539 22.62 -2.82 -25.22
CA VAL A 539 21.32 -2.18 -25.00
C VAL A 539 21.12 -1.04 -26.00
N LYS A 540 22.15 -0.21 -26.21
CA LYS A 540 22.14 0.84 -27.24
C LYS A 540 21.87 0.28 -28.64
N THR A 541 22.47 -0.85 -29.00
CA THR A 541 22.23 -1.50 -30.30
C THR A 541 20.80 -2.05 -30.39
N GLY A 542 20.39 -2.91 -29.46
CA GLY A 542 19.05 -3.52 -29.48
C GLY A 542 17.91 -2.49 -29.47
N MET A 543 18.02 -1.43 -28.67
CA MET A 543 17.02 -0.36 -28.66
C MET A 543 16.95 0.41 -29.99
N ARG A 544 18.09 0.71 -30.65
CA ARG A 544 18.08 1.31 -31.99
C ARG A 544 17.52 0.35 -33.04
N GLU A 545 17.82 -0.95 -32.96
CA GLU A 545 17.28 -1.97 -33.85
C GLU A 545 15.76 -2.14 -33.72
N LEU A 546 15.20 -1.97 -32.51
CA LEU A 546 13.75 -1.87 -32.28
C LEU A 546 13.15 -0.53 -32.75
N GLY A 547 13.97 0.49 -33.01
CA GLY A 547 13.55 1.80 -33.52
C GLY A 547 13.34 2.88 -32.45
N PHE A 548 13.88 2.69 -31.24
CA PHE A 548 13.88 3.71 -30.19
C PHE A 548 14.87 4.84 -30.50
N GLN A 549 14.55 6.03 -30.01
CA GLN A 549 15.32 7.26 -30.10
C GLN A 549 15.41 7.89 -28.72
N SER A 550 16.59 8.38 -28.34
CA SER A 550 16.85 9.07 -27.06
C SER A 550 18.17 9.85 -27.18
N PRO A 551 18.37 10.96 -26.45
CA PRO A 551 19.67 11.61 -26.31
C PRO A 551 20.79 10.67 -25.84
N ASN A 552 20.43 9.59 -25.14
CA ASN A 552 21.37 8.65 -24.52
C ASN A 552 21.60 7.36 -25.32
N LEU A 553 21.01 7.18 -26.52
CA LEU A 553 21.18 5.97 -27.35
C LEU A 553 22.34 6.09 -28.36
#